data_AF-A0ABC9YBG5-F1
#
_entry.id   AF-A0ABC9YBG5-F1
#
_cell.length_a   1.000
_cell.length_b   1.000
_cell.length_c   1.000
_cell.angle_alpha   90.00
_cell.angle_beta   90.00
_cell.angle_gamma   90.00
#
_symmetry.space_group_name_H-M   'P 1'
#
loop_
_entity.id
_entity.type
_entity.pdbx_description
1 polymer ?
#
loop_
_entity_poly.entity_id
_entity_poly.type
_entity_poly.pdbx_seq_one_letter_code
_entity_poly.pdbx_strand_id
1 'polypeptide(L)'
;MTGTVATQTTVTDTLATQTPMTGTAGEPKNQPIPVSVTPIHKKKYTKKSVRLVKDDDEPGPSREQEEEPEPEVITRSLSLSELRDMRKDFSRLPGEHIITWLLRCWDNGPSSLELEGRETKQLGSLSREGGIDKAIGKKAQALSLWRRLLSSVRERYPFSEDVVCQPGKWTTMERGIQYLRELAVRDMVYYDPDNAQLPTDPDEVQCTRPMWRKFVQSAPSSHAKSFAIMDWKGEEAPMVDEVAGRLWQYEESLSSSLISAVEKLPWEVQQFREDHYPGLQESRLWPLQGPAW
;
A
#
# COMPACT_ATOMS: atom_id res chain seq x y z
N MET A 1 -12.71 -23.89 -60.55
CA MET A 1 -13.65 -22.92 -59.93
C MET A 1 -14.82 -23.73 -59.41
N THR A 2 -14.83 -24.00 -58.12
CA THR A 2 -15.79 -24.91 -57.47
C THR A 2 -16.24 -24.24 -56.19
N GLY A 3 -17.51 -23.82 -56.18
CA GLY A 3 -18.18 -23.27 -55.02
C GLY A 3 -18.82 -24.36 -54.16
N THR A 4 -18.93 -24.07 -52.87
CA THR A 4 -19.65 -24.89 -51.88
C THR A 4 -20.31 -23.91 -50.91
N VAL A 5 -21.58 -23.56 -51.15
CA VAL A 5 -22.79 -24.03 -50.45
C VAL A 5 -22.76 -23.76 -48.94
N ALA A 6 -23.54 -22.76 -48.54
CA ALA A 6 -23.91 -22.46 -47.17
C ALA A 6 -25.14 -23.30 -46.77
N THR A 7 -25.07 -23.93 -45.59
CA THR A 7 -26.20 -24.63 -44.96
C THR A 7 -26.81 -23.71 -43.92
N GLN A 8 -28.07 -23.33 -44.12
CA GLN A 8 -28.94 -22.75 -43.09
C GLN A 8 -29.78 -23.86 -42.48
N THR A 9 -29.91 -23.86 -41.15
CA THR A 9 -30.84 -24.72 -40.41
C THR A 9 -31.85 -23.82 -39.69
N THR A 10 -33.13 -24.13 -39.85
CA THR A 10 -34.27 -23.37 -39.33
C THR A 10 -34.91 -24.13 -38.15
N VAL A 11 -34.98 -23.44 -37.00
CA VAL A 11 -36.02 -23.37 -35.94
C VAL A 11 -36.54 -24.64 -35.24
N THR A 12 -36.51 -24.61 -33.91
CA THR A 12 -37.69 -24.99 -33.10
C THR A 12 -37.76 -24.14 -31.82
N ASP A 13 -38.70 -23.20 -31.80
CA ASP A 13 -39.13 -22.46 -30.61
C ASP A 13 -39.77 -23.42 -29.60
N THR A 14 -39.43 -23.28 -28.32
CA THR A 14 -40.24 -23.84 -27.22
C THR A 14 -40.62 -22.71 -26.29
N LEU A 15 -41.94 -22.50 -26.24
CA LEU A 15 -42.66 -21.51 -25.46
C LEU A 15 -42.62 -21.89 -23.97
N ALA A 16 -42.10 -21.01 -23.11
CA ALA A 16 -42.24 -21.14 -21.66
C ALA A 16 -42.78 -19.83 -21.06
N THR A 17 -44.03 -19.90 -20.65
CA THR A 17 -44.85 -18.91 -19.95
C THR A 17 -44.16 -18.38 -18.69
N GLN A 18 -44.12 -17.04 -18.54
CA GLN A 18 -43.77 -16.36 -17.29
C GLN A 18 -45.03 -15.76 -16.65
N THR A 19 -45.19 -15.98 -15.34
CA THR A 19 -46.02 -15.15 -14.44
C THR A 19 -45.32 -15.06 -13.08
N PRO A 20 -45.36 -13.92 -12.36
CA PRO A 20 -44.38 -13.58 -11.33
C PRO A 20 -44.87 -13.94 -9.91
N MET A 21 -43.93 -14.31 -9.03
CA MET A 21 -44.18 -14.37 -7.58
C MET A 21 -43.30 -13.36 -6.84
N THR A 22 -44.00 -12.45 -6.17
CA THR A 22 -43.54 -11.56 -5.12
C THR A 22 -42.92 -12.34 -3.95
N GLY A 23 -41.71 -11.94 -3.54
CA GLY A 23 -41.04 -12.44 -2.34
C GLY A 23 -40.13 -11.37 -1.77
N THR A 24 -40.64 -10.66 -0.76
CA THR A 24 -39.92 -9.69 0.07
C THR A 24 -39.02 -10.43 1.06
N ALA A 25 -37.70 -10.16 1.04
CA ALA A 25 -36.80 -10.45 2.15
C ALA A 25 -35.61 -9.46 2.10
N GLY A 26 -35.37 -8.77 3.21
CA GLY A 26 -34.51 -7.59 3.30
C GLY A 26 -33.03 -7.85 3.09
N GLU A 27 -32.42 -7.00 2.27
CA GLU A 27 -30.98 -6.86 2.08
C GLU A 27 -30.42 -5.94 3.20
N PRO A 28 -29.38 -6.35 3.95
CA PRO A 28 -28.77 -5.47 4.93
C PRO A 28 -27.95 -4.41 4.20
N LYS A 29 -28.37 -3.14 4.35
CA LYS A 29 -27.59 -1.96 3.95
C LYS A 29 -26.24 -1.97 4.67
N ASN A 30 -25.18 -2.34 3.93
CA ASN A 30 -23.81 -2.06 4.34
C ASN A 30 -23.55 -0.56 4.20
N GLN A 31 -23.80 0.19 5.27
CA GLN A 31 -23.20 1.50 5.47
C GLN A 31 -21.69 1.33 5.70
N PRO A 32 -20.81 2.04 4.97
CA PRO A 32 -19.40 2.06 5.30
C PRO A 32 -19.20 2.85 6.60
N ILE A 33 -18.75 2.15 7.64
CA ILE A 33 -18.27 2.76 8.89
C ILE A 33 -16.96 3.48 8.56
N PRO A 34 -16.79 4.77 8.90
CA PRO A 34 -15.54 5.46 8.70
C PRO A 34 -14.47 4.85 9.62
N VAL A 35 -13.49 4.19 9.01
CA VAL A 35 -12.31 3.68 9.72
C VAL A 35 -11.40 4.87 9.96
N SER A 36 -11.44 5.40 11.17
CA SER A 36 -10.46 6.37 11.66
C SER A 36 -9.08 5.70 11.72
N VAL A 37 -8.17 6.12 10.85
CA VAL A 37 -6.77 5.66 10.86
C VAL A 37 -6.00 6.50 11.88
N THR A 38 -5.40 5.83 12.87
CA THR A 38 -4.47 6.45 13.81
C THR A 38 -3.07 6.58 13.19
N PRO A 39 -2.28 7.59 13.60
CA PRO A 39 -0.89 7.71 13.18
C PRO A 39 -0.10 6.44 13.51
N ILE A 40 0.64 5.92 12.53
CA ILE A 40 1.47 4.70 12.69
C ILE A 40 2.61 5.02 13.65
N HIS A 41 2.47 4.59 14.91
CA HIS A 41 3.55 4.61 15.88
C HIS A 41 4.61 3.59 15.42
N LYS A 42 5.73 4.07 14.86
CA LYS A 42 6.92 3.24 14.63
C LYS A 42 7.35 2.63 15.97
N LYS A 43 7.19 1.32 16.13
CA LYS A 43 7.67 0.59 17.31
C LYS A 43 9.16 0.86 17.44
N LYS A 44 9.58 1.45 18.57
CA LYS A 44 10.99 1.70 18.86
C LYS A 44 11.63 0.37 19.29
N TYR A 45 12.15 -0.39 18.33
CA TYR A 45 13.14 -1.40 18.67
C TYR A 45 14.39 -0.69 19.18
N THR A 46 14.94 -1.14 20.30
CA THR A 46 16.11 -0.51 20.91
C THR A 46 17.26 -0.55 19.92
N LYS A 47 17.66 0.62 19.41
CA LYS A 47 18.86 0.75 18.58
C LYS A 47 20.06 0.24 19.39
N LYS A 48 20.81 -0.72 18.83
CA LYS A 48 22.14 -1.06 19.34
C LYS A 48 22.96 0.24 19.36
N SER A 49 23.40 0.66 20.54
CA SER A 49 24.33 1.78 20.69
C SER A 49 25.73 1.21 20.85
N VAL A 50 26.63 1.63 19.98
CA VAL A 50 28.07 1.41 20.14
C VAL A 50 28.53 2.49 21.11
N ARG A 51 28.76 2.14 22.37
CA ARG A 51 29.38 3.05 23.33
C ARG A 51 30.88 2.83 23.27
N LEU A 52 31.59 3.81 22.74
CA LEU A 52 33.03 3.93 22.91
C LEU A 52 33.26 4.40 24.35
N VAL A 53 33.76 3.52 25.21
CA VAL A 53 34.20 3.90 26.56
C VAL A 53 35.45 4.74 26.35
N LYS A 54 35.34 6.04 26.63
CA LYS A 54 36.49 6.92 26.73
C LYS A 54 36.76 7.08 28.22
N ASP A 55 37.73 6.33 28.71
CA ASP A 55 38.26 6.51 30.06
C ASP A 55 39.23 7.69 29.98
N ASP A 56 38.82 8.82 30.56
CA ASP A 56 39.71 9.96 30.81
C ASP A 56 40.34 9.74 32.19
N ASP A 57 41.58 9.28 32.21
CA ASP A 57 42.50 9.52 33.32
C ASP A 57 43.92 9.71 32.77
N GLU A 58 44.42 10.94 32.88
CA GLU A 58 45.82 11.34 32.71
C GLU A 58 46.38 11.55 34.14
N PRO A 59 47.65 11.19 34.44
CA PRO A 59 48.75 11.93 33.83
C PRO A 59 50.05 11.12 33.54
N GLY A 60 50.74 11.51 32.45
CA GLY A 60 52.21 11.51 32.41
C GLY A 60 52.87 10.63 31.33
N PRO A 61 53.93 11.11 30.63
CA PRO A 61 54.32 10.57 29.33
C PRO A 61 55.47 9.58 29.44
N SER A 62 55.36 8.40 28.81
CA SER A 62 56.50 7.67 28.22
C SER A 62 56.02 6.57 27.28
N ARG A 63 56.65 6.57 26.11
CA ARG A 63 56.40 5.79 24.90
C ARG A 63 56.87 4.34 25.04
N GLU A 64 55.98 3.37 24.96
CA GLU A 64 56.27 2.00 24.52
C GLU A 64 55.09 1.46 23.68
N GLN A 65 55.41 0.57 22.75
CA GLN A 65 54.52 0.05 21.70
C GLN A 65 53.38 -0.78 22.31
N GLU A 66 52.14 -0.29 22.22
CA GLU A 66 50.93 -1.05 22.52
C GLU A 66 50.29 -1.53 21.22
N GLU A 67 50.19 -2.85 21.10
CA GLU A 67 49.28 -3.55 20.20
C GLU A 67 47.86 -3.04 20.53
N GLU A 68 47.26 -2.23 19.64
CA GLU A 68 45.91 -1.73 19.86
C GLU A 68 44.97 -2.92 20.11
N PRO A 69 44.31 -3.00 21.27
CA PRO A 69 43.27 -4.01 21.45
C PRO A 69 42.17 -3.69 20.46
N GLU A 70 41.91 -4.62 19.54
CA GLU A 70 40.72 -4.57 18.68
C GLU A 70 39.52 -4.19 19.56
N PRO A 71 38.70 -3.20 19.17
CA PRO A 71 37.57 -2.81 19.98
C PRO A 71 36.65 -4.02 20.10
N GLU A 72 36.62 -4.64 21.28
CA GLU A 72 35.65 -5.69 21.61
C GLU A 72 34.27 -5.05 21.58
N VAL A 73 33.64 -5.09 20.40
CA VAL A 73 32.27 -4.68 20.18
C VAL A 73 31.41 -5.59 21.04
N ILE A 74 30.98 -5.09 22.20
CA ILE A 74 30.01 -5.77 23.06
C ILE A 74 28.68 -5.82 22.29
N THR A 75 28.51 -6.86 21.45
CA THR A 75 27.27 -7.10 20.74
C THR A 75 26.20 -7.45 21.77
N ARG A 76 25.29 -6.52 22.07
CA ARG A 76 24.07 -6.86 22.80
C ARG A 76 23.31 -7.90 21.96
N SER A 77 23.34 -9.15 22.39
CA SER A 77 22.57 -10.23 21.79
C SER A 77 21.08 -10.00 22.02
N LEU A 78 20.26 -10.16 20.97
CA LEU A 78 18.80 -10.10 21.09
C LEU A 78 18.29 -11.19 22.04
N SER A 79 17.38 -10.82 22.92
CA SER A 79 16.65 -11.75 23.78
C SER A 79 15.64 -12.58 22.97
N LEU A 80 15.27 -13.74 23.50
CA LEU A 80 14.29 -14.63 22.87
C LEU A 80 12.90 -13.99 22.70
N SER A 81 12.51 -13.07 23.58
CA SER A 81 11.28 -12.29 23.47
C SER A 81 11.37 -11.27 22.33
N GLU A 82 12.48 -10.53 22.22
CA GLU A 82 12.71 -9.57 21.13
C GLU A 82 12.65 -10.29 19.77
N LEU A 83 13.28 -11.46 19.66
CA LEU A 83 13.24 -12.28 18.44
C LEU A 83 11.82 -12.76 18.09
N ARG A 84 11.00 -13.11 19.10
CA ARG A 84 9.61 -13.54 18.88
C ARG A 84 8.74 -12.39 18.39
N ASP A 85 8.90 -11.21 18.98
CA ASP A 85 8.15 -10.02 18.58
C ASP A 85 8.55 -9.58 17.18
N MET A 86 9.85 -9.55 16.88
CA MET A 86 10.35 -9.30 15.53
C MET A 86 9.79 -10.32 14.52
N ARG A 87 9.82 -11.62 14.84
CA ARG A 87 9.23 -12.64 13.96
C ARG A 87 7.76 -12.33 13.67
N LYS A 88 6.98 -11.93 14.68
CA LYS A 88 5.56 -11.59 14.48
C LYS A 88 5.38 -10.42 13.53
N ASP A 89 6.21 -9.38 13.67
CA ASP A 89 6.10 -8.15 12.87
C ASP A 89 6.60 -8.35 11.42
N PHE A 90 7.60 -9.21 11.20
CA PHE A 90 8.23 -9.41 9.89
C PHE A 90 7.86 -10.72 9.17
N SER A 91 7.06 -11.61 9.75
CA SER A 91 6.63 -12.84 9.07
C SER A 91 5.56 -12.56 8.02
N ARG A 92 5.69 -13.16 6.84
CA ARG A 92 4.70 -13.15 5.77
C ARG A 92 3.41 -13.83 6.24
N LEU A 93 2.26 -13.25 5.91
CA LEU A 93 0.96 -13.83 6.19
C LEU A 93 0.61 -14.91 5.15
N PRO A 94 -0.22 -15.92 5.49
CA PRO A 94 -0.70 -16.88 4.49
C PRO A 94 -1.43 -16.18 3.33
N GLY A 95 -1.04 -16.50 2.08
CA GLY A 95 -1.62 -15.90 0.88
C GLY A 95 -1.17 -14.48 0.56
N GLU A 96 -0.30 -13.87 1.39
CA GLU A 96 0.27 -12.54 1.11
C GLU A 96 1.32 -12.62 0.00
N HIS A 97 1.23 -11.70 -0.97
CA HIS A 97 2.21 -11.59 -2.05
C HIS A 97 3.57 -11.11 -1.51
N ILE A 98 4.66 -11.55 -2.14
CA ILE A 98 6.02 -11.25 -1.68
C ILE A 98 6.29 -9.74 -1.56
N ILE A 99 5.83 -8.94 -2.53
CA ILE A 99 6.03 -7.49 -2.51
C ILE A 99 5.17 -6.81 -1.45
N THR A 100 3.90 -7.19 -1.32
CA THR A 100 3.01 -6.70 -0.26
C THR A 100 3.59 -6.99 1.13
N TRP A 101 4.16 -8.18 1.32
CA TRP A 101 4.88 -8.55 2.52
C TRP A 101 6.10 -7.65 2.78
N LEU A 102 6.94 -7.42 1.76
CA LEU A 102 8.10 -6.54 1.89
C LEU A 102 7.69 -5.11 2.25
N LEU A 103 6.65 -4.56 1.61
CA LEU A 103 6.15 -3.23 1.93
C LEU A 103 5.63 -3.15 3.37
N ARG A 104 4.89 -4.17 3.84
CA ARG A 104 4.49 -4.26 5.24
C ARG A 104 5.68 -4.39 6.18
N CYS A 105 6.72 -5.13 5.80
CA CYS A 105 7.97 -5.16 6.54
C CYS A 105 8.56 -3.77 6.63
N TRP A 106 8.67 -3.02 5.53
CA TRP A 106 9.17 -1.64 5.48
C TRP A 106 8.46 -0.73 6.47
N ASP A 107 7.12 -0.76 6.48
CA ASP A 107 6.31 0.08 7.37
C ASP A 107 6.54 -0.22 8.87
N ASN A 108 7.11 -1.40 9.21
CA ASN A 108 7.54 -1.78 10.56
C ASN A 108 8.98 -1.35 10.92
N GLY A 109 9.67 -0.61 10.06
CA GLY A 109 11.01 -0.05 10.30
C GLY A 109 12.18 -1.04 10.31
N PRO A 110 12.29 -1.98 9.35
CA PRO A 110 13.32 -3.02 9.35
C PRO A 110 14.72 -2.46 9.08
N SER A 111 14.82 -1.27 8.49
CA SER A 111 16.07 -0.59 8.21
C SER A 111 16.82 -0.16 9.47
N SER A 112 16.12 -0.04 10.60
CA SER A 112 16.72 0.30 11.89
C SER A 112 17.28 -0.92 12.64
N LEU A 113 17.06 -2.13 12.12
CA LEU A 113 17.39 -3.40 12.77
C LEU A 113 18.64 -4.01 12.14
N GLU A 114 19.81 -3.67 12.68
CA GLU A 114 21.08 -4.29 12.30
C GLU A 114 21.22 -5.69 12.92
N LEU A 115 21.24 -6.71 12.06
CA LEU A 115 21.28 -8.11 12.46
C LEU A 115 22.46 -8.81 11.82
N GLU A 116 23.08 -9.72 12.56
CA GLU A 116 24.07 -10.65 12.03
C GLU A 116 23.44 -11.93 11.45
N GLY A 117 24.24 -12.71 10.70
CA GLY A 117 23.81 -13.99 10.15
C GLY A 117 23.32 -14.97 11.22
N ARG A 118 23.89 -14.94 12.43
CA ARG A 118 23.47 -15.80 13.55
C ARG A 118 22.12 -15.38 14.13
N GLU A 119 21.91 -14.07 14.32
CA GLU A 119 20.68 -13.51 14.88
C GLU A 119 19.50 -13.71 13.92
N THR A 120 19.75 -13.55 12.62
CA THR A 120 18.74 -13.81 11.58
C THR A 120 18.38 -15.29 11.45
N LYS A 121 19.33 -16.21 11.64
CA LYS A 121 19.00 -17.65 11.75
C LYS A 121 18.11 -17.95 12.97
N GLN A 122 18.32 -17.25 14.09
CA GLN A 122 17.47 -17.39 15.28
C GLN A 122 16.07 -16.80 15.09
N LEU A 123 15.93 -15.74 14.26
CA LEU A 123 14.62 -15.23 13.85
C LEU A 123 13.77 -16.28 13.14
N GLY A 124 14.37 -17.29 12.49
CA GLY A 124 13.66 -18.38 11.84
C GLY A 124 13.00 -17.96 10.51
N SER A 125 11.99 -18.72 10.09
CA SER A 125 11.29 -18.46 8.83
C SER A 125 10.45 -17.19 8.92
N LEU A 126 10.67 -16.28 7.98
CA LEU A 126 9.88 -15.05 7.81
C LEU A 126 9.06 -15.10 6.53
N SER A 127 9.67 -15.54 5.43
CA SER A 127 9.05 -15.53 4.10
C SER A 127 8.10 -16.71 3.86
N ARG A 128 8.19 -17.79 4.65
CA ARG A 128 7.54 -19.09 4.37
C ARG A 128 8.03 -19.75 3.07
N GLU A 129 9.16 -19.30 2.52
CA GLU A 129 9.82 -19.90 1.36
C GLU A 129 11.25 -20.27 1.76
N GLY A 130 11.55 -21.57 1.80
CA GLY A 130 12.83 -22.06 2.31
C GLY A 130 14.06 -21.46 1.59
N GLY A 131 13.93 -21.13 0.30
CA GLY A 131 15.00 -20.46 -0.45
C GLY A 131 15.29 -19.04 0.06
N ILE A 132 14.25 -18.24 0.29
CA ILE A 132 14.36 -16.87 0.79
C ILE A 132 14.82 -16.89 2.25
N ASP A 133 14.21 -17.74 3.10
CA ASP A 133 14.57 -17.84 4.52
C ASP A 133 16.04 -18.25 4.71
N LYS A 134 16.53 -19.18 3.89
CA LYS A 134 17.95 -19.56 3.89
C LYS A 134 18.85 -18.40 3.47
N ALA A 135 18.44 -17.62 2.46
CA ALA A 135 19.21 -16.47 1.98
C ALA A 135 19.27 -15.33 3.01
N ILE A 136 18.20 -15.09 3.78
CA ILE A 136 18.15 -14.04 4.83
C ILE A 136 19.28 -14.24 5.86
N GLY A 137 19.47 -15.49 6.30
CA GLY A 137 20.49 -15.89 7.27
C GLY A 137 21.85 -16.23 6.68
N LYS A 138 22.04 -16.15 5.35
CA LYS A 138 23.25 -16.61 4.67
C LYS A 138 24.47 -15.73 4.94
N LYS A 139 24.30 -14.41 4.88
CA LYS A 139 25.39 -13.43 5.08
C LYS A 139 25.76 -13.31 6.56
N ALA A 140 27.04 -13.51 6.89
CA ALA A 140 27.57 -13.39 8.24
C ALA A 140 27.63 -11.93 8.71
N GLN A 141 28.09 -11.02 7.84
CA GLN A 141 28.19 -9.57 8.07
C GLN A 141 26.91 -8.98 8.66
N ALA A 142 27.03 -8.06 9.61
CA ALA A 142 25.91 -7.27 10.13
C ALA A 142 25.31 -6.40 9.01
N LEU A 143 24.00 -6.56 8.77
CA LEU A 143 23.23 -5.80 7.80
C LEU A 143 21.85 -5.53 8.36
N SER A 144 21.26 -4.39 7.98
CA SER A 144 19.86 -4.11 8.28
C SER A 144 18.96 -5.24 7.78
N LEU A 145 17.91 -5.54 8.54
CA LEU A 145 16.92 -6.53 8.15
C LEU A 145 16.33 -6.20 6.78
N TRP A 146 16.15 -4.91 6.47
CA TRP A 146 15.69 -4.47 5.15
C TRP A 146 16.60 -4.92 4.00
N ARG A 147 17.91 -4.66 4.09
CA ARG A 147 18.88 -5.07 3.08
C ARG A 147 18.93 -6.59 2.92
N ARG A 148 18.80 -7.33 4.03
CA ARG A 148 18.73 -8.79 4.02
C ARG A 148 17.49 -9.29 3.29
N LEU A 149 16.32 -8.72 3.56
CA LEU A 149 15.06 -9.08 2.90
C LEU A 149 15.13 -8.84 1.39
N LEU A 150 15.51 -7.64 0.96
CA LEU A 150 15.65 -7.31 -0.48
C LEU A 150 16.65 -8.23 -1.18
N SER A 151 17.85 -8.41 -0.61
CA SER A 151 18.88 -9.29 -1.17
C SER A 151 18.40 -10.74 -1.30
N SER A 152 17.62 -11.22 -0.34
CA SER A 152 17.15 -12.61 -0.31
C SER A 152 16.05 -12.87 -1.34
N VAL A 153 15.17 -11.90 -1.54
CA VAL A 153 14.15 -11.95 -2.59
C VAL A 153 14.82 -11.89 -3.96
N ARG A 154 15.83 -11.03 -4.16
CA ARG A 154 16.61 -11.00 -5.40
C ARG A 154 17.38 -12.30 -5.66
N GLU A 155 17.95 -12.93 -4.63
CA GLU A 155 18.64 -14.23 -4.79
C GLU A 155 17.66 -15.33 -5.24
N ARG A 156 16.40 -15.27 -4.77
CA ARG A 156 15.35 -16.21 -5.16
C ARG A 156 14.79 -15.93 -6.56
N TYR A 157 14.65 -14.65 -6.91
CA TYR A 157 14.07 -14.16 -8.15
C TYR A 157 15.09 -13.24 -8.84
N PRO A 158 15.99 -13.80 -9.68
CA PRO A 158 17.06 -13.01 -10.31
C PRO A 158 16.56 -11.99 -11.34
N PHE A 159 15.38 -12.20 -11.92
CA PHE A 159 14.80 -11.34 -12.95
C PHE A 159 13.59 -10.58 -12.41
N SER A 160 13.48 -9.30 -12.77
CA SER A 160 12.42 -8.42 -12.28
C SER A 160 11.03 -8.93 -12.62
N GLU A 161 10.91 -9.60 -13.75
CA GLU A 161 9.69 -10.14 -14.32
C GLU A 161 9.10 -11.28 -13.49
N ASP A 162 9.93 -11.99 -12.72
CA ASP A 162 9.51 -13.10 -11.86
C ASP A 162 8.80 -12.62 -10.59
N VAL A 163 9.00 -11.35 -10.22
CA VAL A 163 8.37 -10.75 -9.04
C VAL A 163 7.20 -9.88 -9.50
N VAL A 164 5.99 -10.37 -9.26
CA VAL A 164 4.75 -9.71 -9.69
C VAL A 164 4.16 -8.87 -8.56
N CYS A 165 3.87 -7.60 -8.84
CA CYS A 165 2.98 -6.79 -8.01
C CYS A 165 1.54 -7.02 -8.48
N GLN A 166 0.65 -7.48 -7.60
CA GLN A 166 -0.76 -7.61 -7.92
C GLN A 166 -1.54 -6.43 -7.33
N PRO A 167 -2.05 -5.50 -8.15
CA PRO A 167 -2.76 -4.33 -7.65
C PRO A 167 -4.01 -4.64 -6.82
N GLY A 168 -4.53 -5.87 -6.93
CA GLY A 168 -5.89 -6.19 -6.50
C GLY A 168 -6.93 -5.35 -7.27
N LYS A 169 -8.21 -5.55 -6.96
CA LYS A 169 -9.27 -4.63 -7.40
C LYS A 169 -9.36 -3.51 -6.36
N TRP A 170 -8.55 -2.48 -6.50
CA TRP A 170 -8.59 -1.34 -5.58
C TRP A 170 -9.70 -0.37 -5.96
N THR A 171 -10.35 0.23 -4.97
CA THR A 171 -11.46 1.19 -5.16
C THR A 171 -11.27 2.49 -4.40
N THR A 172 -10.22 2.59 -3.58
CA THR A 172 -9.90 3.78 -2.78
C THR A 172 -8.50 4.27 -3.14
N MET A 173 -8.22 5.56 -2.96
CA MET A 173 -6.94 6.12 -3.32
C MET A 173 -5.80 5.53 -2.49
N GLU A 174 -6.03 5.22 -1.22
CA GLU A 174 -5.02 4.63 -0.33
C GLU A 174 -4.55 3.27 -0.86
N ARG A 175 -5.48 2.46 -1.39
CA ARG A 175 -5.14 1.17 -1.99
C ARG A 175 -4.39 1.33 -3.31
N GLY A 176 -4.73 2.35 -4.10
CA GLY A 176 -3.96 2.73 -5.28
C GLY A 176 -2.53 3.15 -4.91
N ILE A 177 -2.37 4.06 -3.95
CA ILE A 177 -1.07 4.54 -3.45
C ILE A 177 -0.26 3.38 -2.88
N GLN A 178 -0.90 2.46 -2.14
CA GLN A 178 -0.23 1.24 -1.68
C GLN A 178 0.34 0.44 -2.85
N TYR A 179 -0.42 0.24 -3.93
CA TYR A 179 0.09 -0.45 -5.13
C TYR A 179 1.24 0.31 -5.80
N LEU A 180 1.22 1.65 -5.80
CA LEU A 180 2.35 2.44 -6.29
C LEU A 180 3.62 2.19 -5.47
N ARG A 181 3.51 2.18 -4.13
CA ARG A 181 4.62 1.84 -3.21
C ARG A 181 5.09 0.39 -3.40
N GLU A 182 4.19 -0.54 -3.70
CA GLU A 182 4.55 -1.92 -4.04
C GLU A 182 5.40 -2.00 -5.31
N LEU A 183 5.06 -1.22 -6.35
CA LEU A 183 5.89 -1.14 -7.55
C LEU A 183 7.29 -0.57 -7.25
N ALA A 184 7.38 0.41 -6.35
CA ALA A 184 8.66 0.96 -5.90
C ALA A 184 9.50 -0.06 -5.14
N VAL A 185 8.92 -0.79 -4.18
CA VAL A 185 9.60 -1.90 -3.48
C VAL A 185 10.10 -2.95 -4.45
N ARG A 186 9.32 -3.30 -5.48
CA ARG A 186 9.77 -4.23 -6.53
C ARG A 186 11.01 -3.72 -7.25
N ASP A 187 11.06 -2.45 -7.62
CA ASP A 187 12.24 -1.88 -8.28
C ASP A 187 13.45 -1.86 -7.31
N MET A 188 13.23 -1.53 -6.04
CA MET A 188 14.27 -1.56 -4.99
C MET A 188 14.89 -2.95 -4.76
N VAL A 189 14.14 -4.04 -4.97
CA VAL A 189 14.71 -5.40 -4.88
C VAL A 189 15.90 -5.56 -5.84
N TYR A 190 15.88 -4.89 -6.99
CA TYR A 190 16.90 -5.02 -8.03
C TYR A 190 17.94 -3.90 -8.03
N TYR A 191 17.86 -2.98 -7.07
CA TYR A 191 18.91 -2.00 -6.83
C TYR A 191 20.21 -2.68 -6.40
N ASP A 192 21.32 -2.02 -6.71
CA ASP A 192 22.62 -2.46 -6.23
C ASP A 192 22.70 -2.24 -4.71
N PRO A 193 22.77 -3.31 -3.89
CA PRO A 193 22.77 -3.20 -2.43
C PRO A 193 24.00 -2.46 -1.89
N ASP A 194 25.08 -2.38 -2.67
CA ASP A 194 26.32 -1.73 -2.27
C ASP A 194 26.34 -0.24 -2.68
N ASN A 195 25.35 0.20 -3.47
CA ASN A 195 25.21 1.60 -3.84
C ASN A 195 24.46 2.38 -2.74
N ALA A 196 25.23 3.06 -1.88
CA ALA A 196 24.72 3.89 -0.81
C ALA A 196 23.92 5.13 -1.28
N GLN A 197 23.97 5.47 -2.56
CA GLN A 197 23.20 6.59 -3.13
C GLN A 197 21.76 6.22 -3.49
N LEU A 198 21.40 4.92 -3.42
CA LEU A 198 20.05 4.49 -3.78
C LEU A 198 19.07 4.70 -2.61
N PRO A 199 17.82 5.08 -2.92
CA PRO A 199 16.78 5.26 -1.92
C PRO A 199 16.65 4.03 -1.04
N THR A 200 16.58 4.25 0.27
CA THR A 200 16.27 3.18 1.23
C THR A 200 14.76 3.11 1.46
N ASP A 201 14.03 4.21 1.25
CA ASP A 201 12.58 4.34 1.40
C ASP A 201 11.85 4.17 0.05
N PRO A 202 10.83 3.29 -0.05
CA PRO A 202 9.96 3.21 -1.22
C PRO A 202 9.30 4.53 -1.64
N ASP A 203 9.07 5.43 -0.70
CA ASP A 203 8.44 6.72 -0.95
C ASP A 203 9.41 7.72 -1.63
N GLU A 204 10.73 7.54 -1.46
CA GLU A 204 11.80 8.33 -2.07
C GLU A 204 12.26 7.78 -3.44
N VAL A 205 11.67 6.67 -3.91
CA VAL A 205 11.98 6.09 -5.21
C VAL A 205 11.43 6.97 -6.32
N GLN A 206 12.20 7.18 -7.39
CA GLN A 206 11.68 7.82 -8.60
C GLN A 206 10.55 6.98 -9.21
N CYS A 207 9.37 7.56 -9.31
CA CYS A 207 8.25 6.95 -10.01
C CYS A 207 8.59 6.95 -11.50
N THR A 208 8.91 5.79 -12.08
CA THR A 208 9.31 5.73 -13.49
C THR A 208 8.10 5.74 -14.44
N ARG A 209 8.29 6.09 -15.72
CA ARG A 209 7.21 6.00 -16.72
C ARG A 209 6.59 4.59 -16.83
N PRO A 210 7.36 3.48 -16.81
CA PRO A 210 6.80 2.14 -16.74
C PRO A 210 5.98 1.87 -15.46
N MET A 211 6.46 2.34 -14.30
CA MET A 211 5.75 2.24 -13.03
C MET A 211 4.39 2.97 -13.10
N TRP A 212 4.39 4.22 -13.55
CA TRP A 212 3.18 5.00 -13.75
C TRP A 212 2.19 4.32 -14.70
N ARG A 213 2.68 3.77 -15.82
CA ARG A 213 1.82 3.05 -16.77
C ARG A 213 1.13 1.85 -16.11
N LYS A 214 1.85 1.07 -15.31
CA LYS A 214 1.27 -0.06 -14.55
C LYS A 214 0.23 0.42 -13.54
N PHE A 215 0.49 1.54 -12.85
CA PHE A 215 -0.46 2.16 -11.93
C PHE A 215 -1.75 2.58 -12.65
N VAL A 216 -1.66 3.36 -13.72
CA VAL A 216 -2.81 3.84 -14.50
C VAL A 216 -3.62 2.68 -15.09
N GLN A 217 -2.96 1.64 -15.58
CA GLN A 217 -3.63 0.44 -16.11
C GLN A 217 -4.38 -0.36 -15.04
N SER A 218 -3.97 -0.27 -13.78
CA SER A 218 -4.67 -0.90 -12.66
C SER A 218 -5.85 -0.10 -12.13
N ALA A 219 -5.96 1.18 -12.53
CA ALA A 219 -6.91 2.10 -11.93
C ALA A 219 -8.38 1.74 -12.26
N PRO A 220 -9.31 1.98 -11.32
CA PRO A 220 -10.74 1.93 -11.61
C PRO A 220 -11.11 2.81 -12.81
N SER A 221 -12.11 2.38 -13.57
CA SER A 221 -12.56 3.10 -14.77
C SER A 221 -12.97 4.55 -14.49
N SER A 222 -13.42 4.86 -13.27
CA SER A 222 -13.75 6.21 -12.81
C SER A 222 -12.54 7.15 -12.79
N HIS A 223 -11.33 6.63 -12.59
CA HIS A 223 -10.12 7.43 -12.42
C HIS A 223 -9.11 7.25 -13.56
N ALA A 224 -9.15 6.14 -14.29
CA ALA A 224 -8.16 5.79 -15.30
C ALA A 224 -7.92 6.91 -16.33
N LYS A 225 -8.99 7.57 -16.82
CA LYS A 225 -8.87 8.71 -17.76
C LYS A 225 -8.19 9.91 -17.10
N SER A 226 -8.59 10.28 -15.89
CA SER A 226 -8.01 11.40 -15.14
C SER A 226 -6.54 11.19 -14.84
N PHE A 227 -6.13 9.96 -14.49
CA PHE A 227 -4.72 9.65 -14.27
C PHE A 227 -3.94 9.63 -15.59
N ALA A 228 -4.49 9.13 -16.69
CA ALA A 228 -3.80 9.14 -17.98
C ALA A 228 -3.43 10.56 -18.46
N ILE A 229 -4.25 11.56 -18.12
CA ILE A 229 -4.01 12.98 -18.44
C ILE A 229 -3.28 13.73 -17.32
N MET A 230 -3.09 13.12 -16.15
CA MET A 230 -2.40 13.76 -15.04
C MET A 230 -0.98 14.08 -15.49
N ASP A 231 -0.67 15.38 -15.49
CA ASP A 231 0.53 15.87 -16.13
C ASP A 231 1.78 15.36 -15.41
N TRP A 232 2.67 14.82 -16.21
CA TRP A 232 3.99 14.39 -15.79
C TRP A 232 4.95 15.54 -16.05
N LYS A 233 4.83 16.60 -15.26
CA LYS A 233 5.68 17.80 -15.36
C LYS A 233 7.08 17.50 -14.84
N GLY A 234 8.08 18.02 -15.54
CA GLY A 234 9.49 17.98 -15.15
C GLY A 234 10.38 17.24 -16.15
N GLU A 235 11.64 17.65 -16.23
CA GLU A 235 12.69 16.90 -16.93
C GLU A 235 13.08 15.63 -16.14
N GLU A 236 12.98 15.69 -14.81
CA GLU A 236 13.23 14.58 -13.89
C GLU A 236 11.93 13.87 -13.48
N ALA A 237 12.00 12.56 -13.24
CA ALA A 237 10.87 11.78 -12.78
C ALA A 237 10.52 12.13 -11.32
N PRO A 238 9.24 12.41 -10.99
CA PRO A 238 8.82 12.69 -9.62
C PRO A 238 9.05 11.48 -8.72
N MET A 239 9.24 11.73 -7.43
CA MET A 239 9.29 10.68 -6.41
C MET A 239 7.90 10.07 -6.17
N VAL A 240 7.86 8.88 -5.58
CA VAL A 240 6.61 8.17 -5.27
C VAL A 240 5.75 8.95 -4.28
N ASP A 241 6.35 9.61 -3.28
CA ASP A 241 5.65 10.48 -2.33
C ASP A 241 4.98 11.69 -3.00
N GLU A 242 5.64 12.33 -3.97
CA GLU A 242 5.08 13.43 -4.74
C GLU A 242 3.87 12.97 -5.56
N VAL A 243 3.99 11.81 -6.20
CA VAL A 243 2.88 11.22 -6.96
C VAL A 243 1.73 10.87 -6.03
N ALA A 244 2.01 10.27 -4.87
CA ALA A 244 1.00 10.00 -3.85
C ALA A 244 0.31 11.28 -3.36
N GLY A 245 1.06 12.37 -3.16
CA GLY A 245 0.50 13.68 -2.81
C GLY A 245 -0.44 14.23 -3.88
N ARG A 246 -0.08 14.12 -5.16
CA ARG A 246 -0.96 14.53 -6.28
C ARG A 246 -2.24 13.70 -6.35
N LEU A 247 -2.14 12.40 -6.08
CA LEU A 247 -3.28 11.48 -6.03
C LEU A 247 -4.25 11.85 -4.89
N TRP A 248 -3.73 12.19 -3.72
CA TRP A 248 -4.53 12.70 -2.60
C TRP A 248 -5.23 14.01 -2.91
N GLN A 249 -4.50 14.99 -3.48
CA GLN A 249 -5.08 16.28 -3.88
C GLN A 249 -6.22 16.10 -4.89
N TYR A 250 -6.08 15.15 -5.81
CA TYR A 250 -7.15 14.81 -6.75
C TYR A 250 -8.38 14.25 -6.01
N GLU A 251 -8.22 13.33 -5.05
CA GLU A 251 -9.33 12.78 -4.28
C GLU A 251 -10.04 13.83 -3.41
N GLU A 252 -9.28 14.72 -2.78
CA GLU A 252 -9.82 15.85 -2.02
C GLU A 252 -10.63 16.79 -2.92
N SER A 253 -10.13 17.08 -4.13
CA SER A 253 -10.83 17.93 -5.10
C SER A 253 -12.15 17.31 -5.56
N LEU A 254 -12.19 15.99 -5.80
CA LEU A 254 -13.40 15.26 -6.13
C LEU A 254 -14.41 15.30 -4.98
N SER A 255 -13.94 15.05 -3.76
CA SER A 255 -14.77 15.05 -2.56
C SER A 255 -15.39 16.42 -2.32
N SER A 256 -14.59 17.48 -2.42
CA SER A 256 -15.05 18.88 -2.30
C SER A 256 -16.09 19.23 -3.36
N SER A 257 -15.85 18.85 -4.62
CA SER A 257 -16.80 19.10 -5.71
C SER A 257 -18.13 18.38 -5.50
N LEU A 258 -18.10 17.13 -5.02
CA LEU A 258 -19.30 16.35 -4.71
C LEU A 258 -20.09 16.96 -3.54
N ILE A 259 -19.40 17.36 -2.47
CA ILE A 259 -20.04 18.04 -1.34
C ILE A 259 -20.73 19.33 -1.81
N SER A 260 -20.04 20.16 -2.60
CA SER A 260 -20.62 21.40 -3.13
C SER A 260 -21.84 21.14 -4.02
N ALA A 261 -21.81 20.10 -4.85
CA ALA A 261 -22.97 19.73 -5.66
C ALA A 261 -24.15 19.30 -4.77
N VAL A 262 -23.91 18.45 -3.76
CA VAL A 262 -24.95 17.98 -2.84
C VAL A 262 -25.57 19.12 -2.01
N GLU A 263 -24.76 20.07 -1.55
CA GLU A 263 -25.24 21.27 -0.86
C GLU A 263 -26.11 22.17 -1.75
N LYS A 264 -25.91 22.11 -3.07
CA LYS A 264 -26.66 22.91 -4.04
C LYS A 264 -27.99 22.28 -4.47
N LEU A 265 -28.11 20.95 -4.40
CA LEU A 265 -29.32 20.26 -4.81
C LEU A 265 -30.62 20.75 -4.14
N PRO A 266 -30.67 21.09 -2.83
CA PRO A 266 -31.91 21.53 -2.20
C PRO A 266 -32.50 22.80 -2.80
N TRP A 267 -31.67 23.80 -3.14
CA TRP A 267 -32.16 25.04 -3.74
C TRP A 267 -32.52 24.84 -5.21
N GLU A 268 -31.78 24.02 -5.95
CA GLU A 268 -32.12 23.68 -7.34
C GLU A 268 -33.46 22.93 -7.42
N VAL A 269 -33.69 21.98 -6.52
CA VAL A 269 -34.95 21.23 -6.41
C VAL A 269 -36.10 22.14 -5.95
N GLN A 270 -35.84 23.07 -5.03
CA GLN A 270 -36.84 24.03 -4.58
C GLN A 270 -37.25 24.98 -5.71
N GLN A 271 -36.27 25.54 -6.44
CA GLN A 271 -36.50 26.42 -7.57
C GLN A 271 -37.27 25.68 -8.69
N PHE A 272 -36.87 24.46 -9.03
CA PHE A 272 -37.58 23.62 -9.99
C PHE A 272 -39.04 23.35 -9.59
N ARG A 273 -39.30 23.12 -8.29
CA ARG A 273 -40.67 22.92 -7.79
C ARG A 273 -41.50 24.18 -7.92
N GLU A 274 -40.94 25.34 -7.62
CA GLU A 274 -41.60 26.64 -7.74
C GLU A 274 -41.90 26.98 -9.21
N ASP A 275 -40.97 26.69 -10.13
CA ASP A 275 -41.12 26.98 -11.55
C ASP A 275 -42.15 26.06 -12.27
N HIS A 276 -42.28 24.79 -11.84
CA HIS A 276 -43.12 23.80 -12.52
C HIS A 276 -44.41 23.43 -11.77
N TYR A 277 -44.52 23.70 -10.48
CA TYR A 277 -45.70 23.39 -9.65
C TYR A 277 -46.02 24.52 -8.66
N PRO A 278 -46.38 25.72 -9.15
CA PRO A 278 -46.58 26.91 -8.31
C PRO A 278 -47.74 26.78 -7.31
N GLY A 279 -48.61 25.77 -7.44
CA GLY A 279 -49.80 25.57 -6.60
C GLY A 279 -49.66 24.54 -5.46
N LEU A 280 -48.52 23.87 -5.29
CA LEU A 280 -48.40 22.81 -4.27
C LEU A 280 -48.11 23.31 -2.83
N GLN A 281 -47.89 24.61 -2.64
CA GLN A 281 -47.66 25.19 -1.30
C GLN A 281 -48.95 25.53 -0.55
N GLU A 282 -50.11 25.55 -1.21
CA GLU A 282 -51.36 26.08 -0.65
C GLU A 282 -52.34 25.00 -0.15
N SER A 283 -51.84 23.88 0.39
CA SER A 283 -52.68 22.81 0.98
C SER A 283 -52.40 22.52 2.46
N ARG A 284 -51.68 23.41 3.15
CA ARG A 284 -51.67 23.42 4.62
C ARG A 284 -52.24 24.74 5.09
N LEU A 285 -53.54 24.74 5.34
CA LEU A 285 -54.24 25.48 6.40
C LEU A 285 -55.75 25.38 6.08
N TRP A 286 -56.33 24.22 6.34
CA TRP A 286 -57.76 24.20 6.59
C TRP A 286 -57.96 24.64 8.05
N PRO A 287 -58.78 25.66 8.35
CA PRO A 287 -59.13 25.94 9.73
C PRO A 287 -60.12 24.86 10.20
N LEU A 288 -59.72 24.10 11.22
CA LEU A 288 -60.61 23.32 12.08
C LEU A 288 -61.61 24.26 12.77
N GLN A 289 -62.64 24.71 12.07
CA GLN A 289 -63.85 25.23 12.70
C GLN A 289 -64.76 24.05 13.01
N GLY A 290 -64.61 23.50 14.22
CA GLY A 290 -65.61 22.62 14.82
C GLY A 290 -66.79 23.45 15.35
N PRO A 291 -68.03 22.93 15.30
CA PRO A 291 -69.20 23.66 15.79
C PRO A 291 -69.17 23.76 17.33
N ALA A 292 -69.45 24.96 17.83
CA ALA A 292 -69.77 25.19 19.24
C ALA A 292 -71.17 24.63 19.53
N TRP A 293 -71.27 23.82 20.59
CA TRP A 293 -72.51 23.27 21.12
C TRP A 293 -73.26 24.32 21.96
#